data_AF-A0A947Y9R1-F1
#
_entry.id   AF-A0A947Y9R1-F1
#
_cell.length_a   1.000
_cell.length_b   1.000
_cell.length_c   1.000
_cell.angle_alpha   90.00
_cell.angle_beta   90.00
_cell.angle_gamma   90.00
#
_symmetry.space_group_name_H-M   'P 1'
#
loop_
_entity.id
_entity.type
_entity.pdbx_description
1 polymer ?
#
loop_
_entity_poly.entity_id
_entity_poly.type
_entity_poly.pdbx_seq_one_letter_code
_entity_poly.pdbx_strand_id
1 'polypeptide(L)' 'MLIIGEKLNSARTQVREMIENRDVKAIQDLAKKQVEGGADILDVNSSAASGNKEENMEWLVKT' A
#
# COMPACT_ATOMS: atom_id res chain seq x y z
N MET A 1 -2.90 21.48 7.02
CA MET A 1 -2.54 20.40 7.96
C MET A 1 -2.10 19.24 7.09
N LEU A 2 -0.94 18.62 7.37
CA LEU A 2 -0.45 17.49 6.60
C LEU A 2 -1.19 16.21 7.02
N ILE A 3 -1.79 15.48 6.08
CA ILE A 3 -2.54 14.24 6.30
C ILE A 3 -1.78 13.07 5.68
N ILE A 4 -1.50 12.04 6.49
CA ILE A 4 -0.85 10.80 6.04
C ILE A 4 -1.90 9.69 5.95
N GLY A 5 -2.08 9.12 4.76
CA GLY A 5 -2.97 7.98 4.53
C GLY A 5 -2.33 6.66 4.96
N GLU A 6 -2.91 6.00 5.97
CA GLU A 6 -2.36 4.80 6.63
C GLU A 6 -2.78 3.44 6.01
N LYS A 7 -3.64 3.43 4.99
CA LYS A 7 -4.33 2.20 4.59
C LYS A 7 -3.48 1.24 3.76
N LEU A 8 -2.38 1.68 3.14
CA LEU A 8 -1.45 0.80 2.41
C LEU A 8 -0.52 0.07 3.38
N ASN A 9 -1.12 -0.72 4.27
CA ASN A 9 -0.43 -1.40 5.36
C ASN A 9 -0.72 -2.90 5.37
N SER A 10 0.31 -3.71 5.15
CA SER A 10 0.27 -5.18 5.11
C SER A 10 -0.19 -5.85 6.41
N ALA A 11 -0.25 -5.14 7.55
CA ALA A 11 -0.92 -5.68 8.74
C ALA A 11 -2.43 -5.89 8.52
N ARG A 12 -3.02 -5.21 7.53
CA ARG A 12 -4.39 -5.44 7.06
C ARG A 12 -4.40 -6.62 6.09
N THR A 13 -5.16 -7.67 6.40
CA THR A 13 -5.25 -8.90 5.60
C THR A 13 -5.49 -8.63 4.12
N GLN A 14 -6.42 -7.74 3.78
CA GLN A 14 -6.73 -7.39 2.39
C GLN A 14 -5.52 -6.79 1.65
N VAL A 15 -4.77 -5.90 2.29
CA VAL A 15 -3.60 -5.26 1.65
C VAL A 15 -2.45 -6.25 1.53
N ARG A 16 -2.28 -7.13 2.52
CA ARG A 16 -1.33 -8.24 2.44
C ARG A 16 -1.61 -9.11 1.22
N GLU A 17 -2.85 -9.53 1.03
CA GLU A 17 -3.26 -10.33 -0.13
C GLU A 17 -3.04 -9.59 -1.46
N MET A 18 -3.27 -8.27 -1.51
CA MET A 18 -2.96 -7.47 -2.69
C MET A 18 -1.46 -7.46 -3.00
N ILE A 19 -0.59 -7.36 -1.99
CA ILE A 19 0.87 -7.39 -2.15
C ILE A 19 1.32 -8.77 -2.62
N GLU A 20 0.87 -9.83 -1.95
CA GLU A 20 1.27 -11.22 -2.23
C GLU A 20 0.82 -11.69 -3.60
N ASN A 21 -0.37 -11.26 -4.05
CA ASN A 21 -0.88 -11.57 -5.38
C ASN A 21 -0.42 -10.60 -6.47
N ARG A 22 0.40 -9.59 -6.13
CA ARG A 22 0.83 -8.51 -7.04
C ARG A 22 -0.37 -7.84 -7.74
N ASP A 23 -1.44 -7.59 -7.01
CA ASP A 23 -2.65 -6.94 -7.52
C ASP A 23 -2.45 -5.43 -7.65
N VAL A 24 -1.85 -5.04 -8.78
CA VAL A 24 -1.56 -3.65 -9.15
C VAL A 24 -2.81 -2.77 -9.06
N LYS A 25 -3.94 -3.25 -9.58
CA LYS A 25 -5.16 -2.46 -9.67
C LYS A 25 -5.72 -2.16 -8.28
N ALA A 26 -5.76 -3.15 -7.40
CA ALA A 26 -6.26 -2.96 -6.04
C ALA A 26 -5.40 -1.99 -5.21
N ILE A 27 -4.07 -2.07 -5.35
CA ILE A 27 -3.14 -1.12 -4.70
C ILE A 27 -3.35 0.31 -5.22
N GLN A 28 -3.41 0.49 -6.54
CA GLN A 28 -3.64 1.81 -7.14
C GLN A 28 -4.99 2.40 -6.76
N ASP A 29 -6.05 1.59 -6.75
CA ASP A 29 -7.39 2.04 -6.36
C ASP A 29 -7.44 2.43 -4.87
N LEU A 30 -6.73 1.72 -4.00
CA LEU A 30 -6.61 2.08 -2.58
C LEU A 30 -5.79 3.36 -2.38
N ALA A 31 -4.69 3.53 -3.12
CA ALA A 31 -3.88 4.75 -3.11
C ALA A 31 -4.72 5.96 -3.53
N LYS A 32 -5.42 5.87 -4.67
CA LYS A 32 -6.32 6.93 -5.19
C LYS A 32 -7.38 7.32 -4.18
N LYS A 33 -8.07 6.34 -3.57
CA LYS A 33 -9.10 6.62 -2.56
C LYS A 33 -8.56 7.38 -1.34
N GLN A 34 -7.31 7.17 -0.96
CA GLN A 34 -6.70 7.93 0.13
C GLN A 34 -6.39 9.36 -0.28
N VAL A 35 -5.88 9.57 -1.50
CA VAL A 35 -5.65 10.91 -2.07
C VAL A 35 -6.96 11.68 -2.25
N GLU A 36 -7.99 11.04 -2.82
CA GLU A 36 -9.35 11.60 -2.93
C GLU A 36 -9.98 11.91 -1.56
N GLY A 37 -9.57 11.16 -0.53
CA GLY A 37 -9.93 11.38 0.87
C GLY A 37 -9.15 12.50 1.55
N GLY A 38 -8.21 13.16 0.86
CA GLY A 38 -7.44 14.30 1.34
C GLY A 38 -6.06 13.95 1.91
N ALA A 39 -5.53 12.76 1.67
CA ALA A 39 -4.15 12.44 2.06
C ALA A 39 -3.14 13.20 1.21
N ASP A 40 -2.20 13.88 1.87
CA ASP A 40 -1.06 14.56 1.24
C ASP A 40 0.11 13.60 0.98
N ILE A 41 0.26 12.59 1.86
CA ILE A 41 1.28 11.54 1.78
C ILE A 41 0.61 10.19 2.02
N LEU A 42 1.12 9.14 1.38
CA LEU A 42 0.70 7.76 1.65
C LEU A 42 1.78 7.05 2.46
N ASP A 43 1.40 6.51 3.62
CA ASP A 43 2.24 5.56 4.36
C ASP A 43 2.21 4.20 3.65
N VAL A 44 3.35 3.53 3.60
CA VAL A 44 3.52 2.25 2.90
C VAL A 44 4.21 1.27 3.83
N ASN A 45 3.54 0.15 4.13
CA ASN A 45 4.09 -0.91 4.97
C ASN A 45 3.90 -2.29 4.33
N SER A 46 5.00 -2.97 4.03
CA SER A 46 5.05 -4.33 3.48
C SER A 46 5.48 -5.42 4.46
N SER A 47 5.68 -5.08 5.74
CA SER A 47 6.37 -5.92 6.73
C SER A 47 5.71 -7.28 7.02
N ALA A 48 4.39 -7.40 6.86
CA ALA A 48 3.63 -8.61 7.12
C ALA A 48 3.34 -9.44 5.85
N ALA A 49 3.69 -8.94 4.67
CA ALA A 49 3.60 -9.71 3.43
C ALA A 49 4.77 -10.71 3.33
N SER A 50 4.48 -11.89 2.81
CA SER A 50 5.49 -12.91 2.53
C SER A 50 6.44 -12.51 1.39
N GLY A 51 7.55 -13.25 1.25
CA GLY A 51 8.56 -13.00 0.23
C GLY A 51 9.63 -11.99 0.64
N ASN A 52 10.30 -11.41 -0.36
CA ASN A 52 11.37 -10.45 -0.15
C ASN A 52 10.79 -9.06 0.22
N LYS A 53 11.21 -8.55 1.38
CA LYS A 53 10.73 -7.27 1.92
C LYS A 53 11.13 -6.07 1.07
N GLU A 54 12.35 -6.07 0.54
CA GLU A 54 12.89 -4.98 -0.29
C GLU A 54 12.14 -4.91 -1.62
N GLU A 55 11.95 -6.06 -2.28
CA GLU A 55 11.19 -6.16 -3.53
C GLU A 55 9.72 -5.77 -3.32
N ASN A 56 9.11 -6.18 -2.21
CA ASN A 56 7.73 -5.80 -1.88
C ASN A 56 7.61 -4.27 -1.69
N MET A 57 8.57 -3.66 -1.00
CA MET A 57 8.58 -2.20 -0.80
C MET A 57 8.79 -1.46 -2.12
N GLU A 58 9.78 -1.88 -2.93
CA GLU A 58 10.05 -1.28 -4.23
C GLU A 58 8.84 -1.40 -5.17
N TRP A 59 8.18 -2.57 -5.18
CA TRP A 59 6.98 -2.78 -5.97
C TRP A 59 5.83 -1.87 -5.54
N LEU A 60 5.57 -1.74 -4.23
CA LEU A 60 4.52 -0.86 -3.72
C LEU A 60 4.76 0.62 -4.07
N VAL A 61 6.00 1.09 -4.03
CA VAL A 61 6.34 2.50 -4.35
C VAL A 61 6.21 2.78 -5.85
N LYS A 62 6.46 1.79 -6.71
CA LYS A 62 6.38 1.93 -8.17
C LYS A 62 4.97 1.71 -8.76
N THR A 63 4.08 1.09 -8.00
CA THR A 63 2.73 0.69 -8.42
C THR A 63 1.74 1.83 -8.26
#